data_AF-A0A2D9T4L9-F1
#
_entry.id   AF-A0A2D9T4L9-F1
#
_cell.length_a   1.000
_cell.length_b   1.000
_cell.length_c   1.000
_cell.angle_alpha   90.00
_cell.angle_beta   90.00
_cell.angle_gamma   90.00
#
_symmetry.space_group_name_H-M   'P 1'
#
loop_
_entity.id
_entity.type
_entity.pdbx_description
1 polymer ?
#
loop_
_entity_poly.entity_id
_entity_poly.type
_entity_poly.pdbx_seq_one_letter_code
_entity_poly.pdbx_strand_id
1 'polypeptide(L)'
;MATRGWILGMAALMAACDCGGEGGTPDGPVDGGPSDAGVRDAGRDAGRPDLGTPDLGPPPPEPVRFFVLGDTGEGNEAQHEVADVMEGLCATEGCDFAVLLGDNIYDDGVASVEDEQWRTKFEEPYADLRIPFFAVLGNHDYGGNILFVDTPGAGNEWEKGSIEVAYADFSDKWVMDDTHYTFTWGNVGFIMVDSNSILWDEDVHGDQRVWYPTALTEVGGAEWVFAAMHHPLRSNGQHGNAGRYESIEVAGVEIPLPVPIMDGRKVRDFMEEVVCGTVDVVFTGHDHNRQWLDEADRCEGTELVVSGAGAKTTDFVSGRDNDVFWSDDTQEGVLYVVVEGSVMTGRFYGRDGTMEFERTLVH
;
A
#
# COMPACT_ATOMS: atom_id res chain seq x y z
N MET A 1 9.72 -67.67 3.69
CA MET A 1 8.49 -66.84 3.73
C MET A 1 8.67 -65.73 2.70
N ALA A 2 8.37 -65.97 1.42
CA ALA A 2 7.09 -65.62 0.77
C ALA A 2 6.78 -64.10 0.92
N THR A 3 7.34 -63.22 0.08
CA THR A 3 6.82 -62.67 -1.22
C THR A 3 5.54 -61.83 -1.14
N ARG A 4 5.63 -60.57 -1.60
CA ARG A 4 4.72 -59.74 -2.44
C ARG A 4 4.98 -58.25 -2.14
N GLY A 5 5.42 -57.35 -3.02
CA GLY A 5 5.51 -57.35 -4.48
C GLY A 5 4.21 -56.85 -5.12
N TRP A 6 4.09 -55.54 -5.35
CA TRP A 6 3.10 -54.95 -6.25
C TRP A 6 3.75 -53.83 -7.09
N ILE A 7 3.83 -54.08 -8.39
CA ILE A 7 4.05 -53.13 -9.49
C ILE A 7 2.91 -53.38 -10.49
N LEU A 8 2.59 -52.35 -11.28
CA LEU A 8 1.74 -52.24 -12.49
C LEU A 8 0.31 -51.69 -12.25
N GLY A 9 -0.18 -50.73 -13.03
CA GLY A 9 0.37 -50.21 -14.29
C GLY A 9 -0.33 -48.98 -14.86
N MET A 10 0.29 -48.44 -15.90
CA MET A 10 -0.21 -47.42 -16.82
C MET A 10 -1.38 -47.94 -17.66
N ALA A 11 -2.33 -47.06 -17.99
CA ALA A 11 -3.04 -47.08 -19.26
C ALA A 11 -3.41 -45.66 -19.69
N ALA A 12 -2.92 -45.27 -20.86
CA ALA A 12 -3.27 -44.06 -21.59
C ALA A 12 -4.59 -44.27 -22.37
N LEU A 13 -5.34 -43.20 -22.58
CA LEU A 13 -6.29 -43.11 -23.68
C LEU A 13 -6.27 -41.69 -24.27
N MET A 14 -5.74 -41.58 -25.48
CA MET A 14 -5.97 -40.47 -26.41
C MET A 14 -7.29 -40.71 -27.15
N ALA A 15 -8.03 -39.64 -27.42
CA ALA A 15 -8.86 -39.51 -28.62
C ALA A 15 -8.91 -38.02 -29.03
N ALA A 16 -8.60 -37.78 -30.30
CA ALA A 16 -8.61 -36.49 -30.99
C ALA A 16 -9.54 -36.56 -32.22
N CYS A 17 -9.73 -35.39 -32.84
CA CYS A 17 -10.37 -35.08 -34.13
C CYS A 17 -11.91 -34.90 -34.08
N ASP A 18 -12.53 -33.96 -34.81
CA ASP A 18 -12.08 -33.21 -35.99
C ASP A 18 -12.93 -31.94 -36.25
N CYS A 19 -12.42 -31.15 -37.19
CA CYS A 19 -12.68 -29.81 -37.69
C CYS A 19 -13.99 -29.50 -38.47
N GLY A 20 -14.15 -28.19 -38.73
CA GLY A 20 -14.71 -27.62 -39.98
C GLY A 20 -15.90 -26.67 -39.76
N GLY A 21 -16.01 -25.46 -40.32
CA GLY A 21 -15.19 -24.72 -41.28
C GLY A 21 -15.93 -23.46 -41.77
N GLU A 22 -15.14 -22.41 -42.05
CA GLU A 22 -15.21 -21.41 -43.15
C GLU A 22 -16.46 -20.55 -43.45
N GLY A 23 -16.22 -19.22 -43.51
CA GLY A 23 -16.40 -18.48 -44.78
C GLY A 23 -17.33 -17.25 -44.80
N GLY A 24 -16.79 -16.07 -45.14
CA GLY A 24 -17.50 -15.08 -45.98
C GLY A 24 -17.56 -13.62 -45.52
N THR A 25 -16.75 -12.76 -46.14
CA THR A 25 -17.07 -11.36 -46.55
C THR A 25 -16.95 -11.32 -48.10
N PRO A 26 -17.42 -10.31 -48.89
CA PRO A 26 -17.56 -8.87 -48.57
C PRO A 26 -18.72 -8.11 -49.29
N ASP A 27 -18.64 -6.77 -49.22
CA ASP A 27 -19.16 -5.72 -50.14
C ASP A 27 -20.56 -5.07 -49.95
N GLY A 28 -20.53 -3.74 -49.78
CA GLY A 28 -21.28 -2.81 -50.65
C GLY A 28 -22.37 -1.93 -50.00
N PRO A 29 -22.30 -0.58 -50.15
CA PRO A 29 -23.25 0.38 -49.57
C PRO A 29 -24.40 0.74 -50.51
N VAL A 30 -25.53 1.25 -49.98
CA VAL A 30 -26.56 1.90 -50.82
C VAL A 30 -27.14 3.15 -50.14
N ASP A 31 -27.06 4.23 -50.91
CA ASP A 31 -27.61 5.59 -50.74
C ASP A 31 -29.13 5.67 -50.50
N GLY A 32 -29.55 6.81 -49.94
CA GLY A 32 -30.79 7.49 -50.38
C GLY A 32 -31.60 8.22 -49.30
N GLY A 33 -31.40 9.54 -49.14
CA GLY A 33 -32.45 10.45 -48.62
C GLY A 33 -33.56 10.68 -49.67
N PRO A 34 -34.40 11.75 -49.63
CA PRO A 34 -34.58 12.81 -48.61
C PRO A 34 -36.08 13.16 -48.32
N SER A 35 -36.35 14.15 -47.44
CA SER A 35 -37.42 15.20 -47.47
C SER A 35 -37.74 15.64 -46.03
N ASP A 36 -37.32 16.81 -45.57
CA ASP A 36 -37.81 18.18 -45.84
C ASP A 36 -39.27 18.42 -45.45
N ALA A 37 -39.46 19.14 -44.33
CA ALA A 37 -40.56 20.07 -44.12
C ALA A 37 -40.27 20.92 -42.88
N GLY A 38 -39.79 22.14 -43.12
CA GLY A 38 -39.59 23.15 -42.09
C GLY A 38 -40.88 23.70 -41.49
N VAL A 39 -40.77 24.18 -40.25
CA VAL A 39 -41.67 25.20 -39.68
C VAL A 39 -40.80 26.36 -39.22
N ARG A 40 -41.10 27.53 -39.77
CA ARG A 40 -40.55 28.83 -39.40
C ARG A 40 -41.27 29.30 -38.14
N ASP A 41 -40.53 29.76 -37.14
CA ASP A 41 -41.03 30.78 -36.23
C ASP A 41 -40.05 31.95 -36.18
N ALA A 42 -40.60 33.13 -36.41
CA ALA A 42 -39.92 34.41 -36.42
C ALA A 42 -40.46 35.21 -35.25
N GLY A 43 -39.75 35.17 -34.13
CA GLY A 43 -40.05 35.93 -32.92
C GLY A 43 -38.84 36.74 -32.49
N ARG A 44 -39.01 38.05 -32.45
CA ARG A 44 -38.02 39.07 -32.04
C ARG A 44 -37.52 38.82 -30.62
N ASP A 45 -36.20 38.88 -30.41
CA ASP A 45 -35.65 39.56 -29.24
C ASP A 45 -34.39 40.34 -29.62
N ALA A 46 -34.33 41.57 -29.14
CA ALA A 46 -33.34 42.56 -29.48
C ALA A 46 -32.23 42.54 -28.43
N GLY A 47 -30.98 42.34 -28.89
CA GLY A 47 -29.77 42.88 -28.31
C GLY A 47 -29.65 42.91 -26.78
N ARG A 48 -29.39 41.74 -26.18
CA ARG A 48 -28.67 41.68 -24.91
C ARG A 48 -27.23 41.26 -25.24
N PRO A 49 -26.18 41.99 -24.82
CA PRO A 49 -24.84 41.50 -24.98
C PRO A 49 -24.72 40.19 -24.19
N ASP A 50 -24.34 39.13 -24.88
CA ASP A 50 -23.91 37.88 -24.27
C ASP A 50 -22.64 38.20 -23.48
N LEU A 51 -22.82 38.55 -22.21
CA LEU A 51 -21.74 38.55 -21.24
C LEU A 51 -21.46 37.07 -20.99
N GLY A 52 -20.64 36.49 -21.87
CA GLY A 52 -20.23 35.10 -21.79
C GLY A 52 -19.89 34.73 -20.35
N THR A 53 -20.32 33.54 -19.94
CA THR A 53 -19.86 32.94 -18.69
C THR A 53 -18.34 33.10 -18.62
N PRO A 54 -17.78 33.66 -17.53
CA PRO A 54 -16.34 33.69 -17.37
C PRO A 54 -15.83 32.28 -17.57
N ASP A 55 -14.87 32.12 -18.49
CA ASP A 55 -14.08 30.91 -18.53
C ASP A 55 -13.30 30.87 -17.21
N LEU A 56 -13.83 30.11 -16.25
CA LEU A 56 -13.22 29.92 -14.93
C LEU A 56 -12.04 28.95 -14.99
N GLY A 57 -11.61 28.57 -16.21
CA GLY A 57 -10.71 27.46 -16.42
C GLY A 57 -11.42 26.12 -16.17
N PRO A 58 -10.73 24.99 -16.38
CA PRO A 58 -11.19 23.73 -15.84
C PRO A 58 -11.36 23.86 -14.31
N PRO A 59 -12.35 23.18 -13.72
CA PRO A 59 -12.43 23.12 -12.27
C PRO A 59 -11.08 22.63 -11.72
N PRO A 60 -10.62 23.17 -10.57
CA PRO A 60 -9.44 22.61 -9.92
C PRO A 60 -9.64 21.10 -9.75
N PRO A 61 -8.56 20.29 -9.86
CA PRO A 61 -8.66 18.86 -9.63
C PRO A 61 -9.36 18.61 -8.28
N GLU A 62 -10.29 17.64 -8.27
CA GLU A 62 -10.94 17.26 -7.03
C GLU A 62 -9.86 16.80 -6.03
N PRO A 63 -9.96 17.19 -4.74
CA PRO A 63 -8.97 16.79 -3.75
C PRO A 63 -8.85 15.27 -3.68
N VAL A 64 -7.64 14.75 -3.55
CA VAL A 64 -7.39 13.34 -3.27
C VAL A 64 -7.27 13.15 -1.76
N ARG A 65 -8.04 12.24 -1.20
CA ARG A 65 -8.17 11.99 0.24
C ARG A 65 -7.88 10.52 0.53
N PHE A 66 -6.87 10.24 1.34
CA PHE A 66 -6.52 8.86 1.63
C PHE A 66 -6.08 8.65 3.07
N PHE A 67 -6.21 7.41 3.53
CA PHE A 67 -5.67 6.97 4.81
C PHE A 67 -4.34 6.28 4.63
N VAL A 68 -3.50 6.35 5.66
CA VAL A 68 -2.22 5.64 5.74
C VAL A 68 -2.11 5.03 7.14
N LEU A 69 -1.89 3.72 7.21
CA LEU A 69 -1.74 2.97 8.45
C LEU A 69 -1.04 1.63 8.20
N GLY A 70 -0.20 1.20 9.13
CA GLY A 70 0.47 -0.11 9.13
C GLY A 70 0.13 -0.91 10.38
N ASP A 71 0.58 -2.17 10.38
CA ASP A 71 0.58 -3.01 11.57
C ASP A 71 -0.84 -3.20 12.13
N THR A 72 -1.78 -3.38 11.21
CA THR A 72 -3.21 -3.47 11.50
C THR A 72 -3.66 -4.88 11.83
N GLY A 73 -2.99 -5.91 11.31
CA GLY A 73 -3.48 -7.28 11.11
C GLY A 73 -3.81 -8.15 12.33
N GLU A 74 -4.25 -7.57 13.43
CA GLU A 74 -4.54 -8.25 14.70
C GLU A 74 -5.97 -8.78 14.78
N GLY A 75 -6.94 -8.12 14.14
CA GLY A 75 -8.38 -8.41 14.28
C GLY A 75 -8.92 -8.05 15.67
N ASN A 76 -8.30 -7.09 16.35
CA ASN A 76 -8.59 -6.74 17.74
C ASN A 76 -9.51 -5.50 17.84
N GLU A 77 -9.98 -5.20 19.06
CA GLU A 77 -10.87 -4.06 19.32
C GLU A 77 -10.28 -2.72 18.86
N ALA A 78 -8.97 -2.51 19.06
CA ALA A 78 -8.29 -1.28 18.65
C ALA A 78 -8.33 -1.07 17.12
N GLN A 79 -8.12 -2.13 16.34
CA GLN A 79 -8.21 -2.07 14.87
C GLN A 79 -9.62 -1.68 14.41
N HIS A 80 -10.66 -2.25 15.04
CA HIS A 80 -12.05 -1.89 14.77
C HIS A 80 -12.34 -0.42 15.14
N GLU A 81 -11.86 0.06 16.29
CA GLU A 81 -12.02 1.46 16.69
C GLU A 81 -11.33 2.42 15.71
N VAL A 82 -10.14 2.07 15.20
CA VAL A 82 -9.46 2.86 14.14
C VAL A 82 -10.28 2.85 12.85
N ALA A 83 -10.87 1.71 12.47
CA ALA A 83 -11.75 1.63 11.29
C ALA A 83 -13.01 2.50 11.42
N ASP A 84 -13.61 2.57 12.63
CA ASP A 84 -14.75 3.45 12.91
C ASP A 84 -14.37 4.94 12.73
N VAL A 85 -13.16 5.32 13.14
CA VAL A 85 -12.63 6.68 12.89
C VAL A 85 -12.49 6.97 11.40
N MET A 86 -11.95 6.01 10.64
CA MET A 86 -11.85 6.14 9.18
C MET A 86 -13.23 6.29 8.52
N GLU A 87 -14.23 5.50 8.94
CA GLU A 87 -15.60 5.61 8.44
C GLU A 87 -16.20 7.00 8.74
N GLY A 88 -16.01 7.50 9.97
CA GLY A 88 -16.45 8.83 10.36
C GLY A 88 -15.84 9.95 9.51
N LEU A 89 -14.54 9.85 9.21
CA LEU A 89 -13.83 10.79 8.33
C LEU A 89 -14.31 10.69 6.88
N CYS A 90 -14.48 9.48 6.34
CA CYS A 90 -15.09 9.27 5.03
C CYS A 90 -16.46 9.93 4.91
N ALA A 91 -17.32 9.78 5.93
CA ALA A 91 -18.67 10.32 5.92
C ALA A 91 -18.73 11.85 6.03
N THR A 92 -17.75 12.47 6.70
CA THR A 92 -17.76 13.90 7.01
C THR A 92 -16.91 14.73 6.05
N GLU A 93 -15.78 14.19 5.60
CA GLU A 93 -14.78 14.90 4.80
C GLU A 93 -14.53 14.26 3.43
N GLY A 94 -14.95 13.00 3.24
CA GLY A 94 -14.69 12.19 2.05
C GLY A 94 -13.44 11.32 2.20
N CYS A 95 -13.33 10.29 1.36
CA CYS A 95 -12.14 9.44 1.26
C CYS A 95 -12.16 8.71 -0.09
N ASP A 96 -10.98 8.45 -0.65
CA ASP A 96 -10.80 7.82 -1.95
C ASP A 96 -10.22 6.41 -1.83
N PHE A 97 -9.20 6.23 -0.98
CA PHE A 97 -8.52 4.95 -0.75
C PHE A 97 -7.78 4.93 0.60
N ALA A 98 -7.26 3.75 0.96
CA ALA A 98 -6.34 3.56 2.07
C ALA A 98 -5.04 2.91 1.58
N VAL A 99 -3.93 3.21 2.26
CA VAL A 99 -2.62 2.60 2.03
C VAL A 99 -2.24 1.83 3.29
N LEU A 100 -2.08 0.51 3.15
CA LEU A 100 -1.58 -0.36 4.22
C LEU A 100 -0.07 -0.48 4.13
N LEU A 101 0.61 -0.24 5.25
CA LEU A 101 2.07 -0.17 5.33
C LEU A 101 2.73 -1.50 5.72
N GLY A 102 2.08 -2.63 5.44
CA GLY A 102 2.57 -3.96 5.77
C GLY A 102 2.24 -4.40 7.20
N ASP A 103 2.58 -5.65 7.48
CA ASP A 103 2.10 -6.41 8.63
C ASP A 103 0.55 -6.41 8.65
N ASN A 104 0.02 -6.80 7.50
CA ASN A 104 -1.38 -6.81 7.17
C ASN A 104 -2.11 -7.92 7.90
N ILE A 105 -1.44 -9.06 8.16
CA ILE A 105 -2.00 -10.22 8.86
C ILE A 105 -0.97 -10.80 9.86
N TYR A 106 -1.13 -10.47 11.13
CA TYR A 106 -0.32 -11.05 12.22
C TYR A 106 -0.72 -12.50 12.51
N ASP A 107 0.04 -13.30 13.27
CA ASP A 107 1.46 -13.07 13.57
C ASP A 107 2.36 -13.61 12.44
N ASP A 108 1.83 -14.42 11.54
CA ASP A 108 2.63 -15.25 10.64
C ASP A 108 2.14 -15.21 9.19
N GLY A 109 1.44 -14.15 8.80
CA GLY A 109 0.81 -14.02 7.48
C GLY A 109 -0.32 -15.02 7.29
N VAL A 110 -0.66 -15.28 6.03
CA VAL A 110 -1.72 -16.21 5.63
C VAL A 110 -1.18 -17.47 4.97
N ALA A 111 -1.85 -18.60 5.20
CA ALA A 111 -1.47 -19.88 4.58
C ALA A 111 -2.03 -20.07 3.15
N SER A 112 -3.08 -19.34 2.80
CA SER A 112 -3.77 -19.39 1.49
C SER A 112 -4.73 -18.21 1.32
N VAL A 113 -5.25 -18.02 0.11
CA VAL A 113 -6.32 -17.03 -0.17
C VAL A 113 -7.65 -17.39 0.52
N GLU A 114 -7.85 -18.65 0.90
CA GLU A 114 -9.01 -19.09 1.68
C GLU A 114 -8.79 -19.10 3.21
N ASP A 115 -7.65 -18.57 3.69
CA ASP A 115 -7.37 -18.50 5.12
C ASP A 115 -8.43 -17.63 5.83
N GLU A 116 -8.99 -18.11 6.94
CA GLU A 116 -10.00 -17.40 7.71
C GLU A 116 -9.46 -16.06 8.28
N GLN A 117 -8.14 -15.94 8.40
CA GLN A 117 -7.48 -14.72 8.83
C GLN A 117 -7.85 -13.50 7.96
N TRP A 118 -8.05 -13.67 6.64
CA TRP A 118 -8.55 -12.59 5.78
C TRP A 118 -9.87 -12.02 6.27
N ARG A 119 -10.80 -12.90 6.65
CA ARG A 119 -12.09 -12.48 7.20
C ARG A 119 -11.89 -11.72 8.50
N THR A 120 -11.19 -12.31 9.46
CA THR A 120 -11.13 -11.80 10.83
C THR A 120 -10.21 -10.60 11.02
N LYS A 121 -9.22 -10.40 10.13
CA LYS A 121 -8.15 -9.41 10.29
C LYS A 121 -8.15 -8.30 9.23
N PHE A 122 -8.92 -8.48 8.15
CA PHE A 122 -9.09 -7.45 7.12
C PHE A 122 -10.56 -7.19 6.77
N GLU A 123 -11.31 -8.22 6.35
CA GLU A 123 -12.66 -7.99 5.83
C GLU A 123 -13.63 -7.47 6.89
N GLU A 124 -13.62 -8.07 8.09
CA GLU A 124 -14.49 -7.68 9.21
C GLU A 124 -14.10 -6.34 9.85
N PRO A 125 -12.81 -6.08 10.18
CA PRO A 125 -12.40 -4.77 10.68
C PRO A 125 -12.82 -3.61 9.78
N TYR A 126 -12.72 -3.79 8.46
CA TYR A 126 -12.98 -2.73 7.49
C TYR A 126 -14.28 -2.92 6.69
N ALA A 127 -15.27 -3.66 7.21
CA ALA A 127 -16.46 -4.09 6.45
C ALA A 127 -17.32 -2.92 5.91
N ASP A 128 -17.34 -1.81 6.64
CA ASP A 128 -18.14 -0.62 6.33
C ASP A 128 -17.40 0.41 5.46
N LEU A 129 -16.09 0.22 5.23
CA LEU A 129 -15.30 1.02 4.30
C LEU A 129 -15.43 0.46 2.88
N ARG A 130 -15.94 1.30 1.97
CA ARG A 130 -16.16 0.97 0.55
C ARG A 130 -15.15 1.65 -0.37
N ILE A 131 -13.89 1.64 0.05
CA ILE A 131 -12.74 2.20 -0.66
C ILE A 131 -11.70 1.10 -0.89
N PRO A 132 -10.87 1.18 -1.94
CA PRO A 132 -9.75 0.26 -2.11
C PRO A 132 -8.65 0.49 -1.06
N PHE A 133 -7.97 -0.60 -0.70
CA PHE A 133 -6.83 -0.67 0.20
C PHE A 133 -5.62 -1.14 -0.61
N PHE A 134 -4.68 -0.23 -0.85
CA PHE A 134 -3.41 -0.53 -1.52
C PHE A 134 -2.39 -0.97 -0.48
N ALA A 135 -1.95 -2.22 -0.52
CA ALA A 135 -1.08 -2.79 0.50
C ALA A 135 0.37 -2.93 0.03
N VAL A 136 1.32 -2.80 0.96
CA VAL A 136 2.67 -3.37 0.87
C VAL A 136 2.82 -4.53 1.86
N LEU A 137 3.90 -5.30 1.76
CA LEU A 137 4.23 -6.38 2.69
C LEU A 137 5.16 -5.91 3.81
N GLY A 138 4.92 -6.41 5.01
CA GLY A 138 5.79 -6.35 6.18
C GLY A 138 6.48 -7.68 6.47
N ASN A 139 7.24 -7.73 7.57
CA ASN A 139 7.98 -8.94 7.94
C ASN A 139 7.05 -10.05 8.47
N HIS A 140 5.93 -9.72 9.11
CA HIS A 140 4.98 -10.73 9.58
C HIS A 140 4.17 -11.36 8.44
N ASP A 141 3.93 -10.63 7.35
CA ASP A 141 3.25 -11.15 6.15
C ASP A 141 4.04 -12.28 5.47
N TYR A 142 5.37 -12.24 5.61
CA TYR A 142 6.30 -13.30 5.19
C TYR A 142 6.59 -14.34 6.29
N GLY A 143 5.80 -14.36 7.37
CA GLY A 143 5.91 -15.31 8.46
C GLY A 143 7.29 -15.35 9.12
N GLY A 144 7.81 -16.53 9.39
CA GLY A 144 9.21 -16.68 9.73
C GLY A 144 9.62 -18.01 10.32
N ASN A 145 10.77 -18.51 9.87
CA ASN A 145 11.40 -19.70 10.42
C ASN A 145 12.92 -19.55 10.50
N ILE A 146 13.49 -19.71 11.70
CA ILE A 146 14.94 -19.67 11.93
C ILE A 146 15.38 -21.03 12.46
N LEU A 147 16.28 -21.71 11.73
CA LEU A 147 16.84 -23.00 12.14
C LEU A 147 15.78 -24.06 12.49
N PHE A 148 14.69 -24.13 11.72
CA PHE A 148 13.55 -25.03 11.93
C PHE A 148 12.71 -24.70 13.18
N VAL A 149 12.82 -23.47 13.69
CA VAL A 149 11.99 -22.95 14.77
C VAL A 149 11.10 -21.85 14.20
N ASP A 150 9.79 -22.02 14.34
CA ASP A 150 8.82 -21.01 13.96
C ASP A 150 9.11 -19.73 14.75
N THR A 151 9.42 -18.67 14.02
CA THR A 151 9.80 -17.35 14.51
C THR A 151 9.01 -16.32 13.70
N PRO A 152 7.69 -16.20 13.95
CA PRO A 152 6.85 -15.30 13.18
C PRO A 152 7.40 -13.87 13.22
N GLY A 153 7.34 -13.18 12.09
CA GLY A 153 7.96 -11.87 11.92
C GLY A 153 9.44 -11.90 11.56
N ALA A 154 10.07 -13.07 11.39
CA ALA A 154 11.40 -13.11 10.77
C ALA A 154 11.35 -12.70 9.28
N GLY A 155 10.23 -12.94 8.60
CA GLY A 155 9.96 -12.47 7.25
C GLY A 155 10.76 -13.17 6.16
N ASN A 156 10.89 -14.50 6.24
CA ASN A 156 11.72 -15.27 5.30
C ASN A 156 11.00 -16.46 4.62
N GLU A 157 9.67 -16.51 4.66
CA GLU A 157 8.84 -17.47 3.91
C GLU A 157 8.30 -16.82 2.63
N TRP A 158 9.16 -16.71 1.62
CA TRP A 158 8.94 -15.91 0.41
C TRP A 158 7.68 -16.23 -0.39
N GLU A 159 7.15 -17.44 -0.27
CA GLU A 159 5.90 -17.85 -0.91
C GLU A 159 4.67 -17.11 -0.38
N LYS A 160 4.70 -16.62 0.86
CA LYS A 160 3.53 -15.98 1.51
C LYS A 160 3.17 -14.65 0.87
N GLY A 161 4.15 -13.86 0.43
CA GLY A 161 3.89 -12.58 -0.25
C GLY A 161 3.02 -12.73 -1.50
N SER A 162 3.22 -13.79 -2.29
CA SER A 162 2.38 -14.06 -3.48
C SER A 162 0.94 -14.46 -3.13
N ILE A 163 0.68 -14.90 -1.90
CA ILE A 163 -0.69 -15.22 -1.45
C ILE A 163 -1.49 -13.93 -1.24
N GLU A 164 -0.88 -12.89 -0.67
CA GLU A 164 -1.53 -11.59 -0.50
C GLU A 164 -1.76 -10.88 -1.84
N VAL A 165 -0.83 -10.99 -2.78
CA VAL A 165 -1.04 -10.55 -4.17
C VAL A 165 -2.25 -11.27 -4.78
N ALA A 166 -2.31 -12.60 -4.65
CA ALA A 166 -3.41 -13.41 -5.20
C ALA A 166 -4.76 -13.13 -4.54
N TYR A 167 -4.79 -12.62 -3.30
CA TYR A 167 -6.03 -12.29 -2.60
C TYR A 167 -6.79 -11.12 -3.25
N ALA A 168 -6.14 -10.30 -4.08
CA ALA A 168 -6.80 -9.26 -4.88
C ALA A 168 -7.91 -9.81 -5.80
N ASP A 169 -7.84 -11.09 -6.20
CA ASP A 169 -8.90 -11.76 -6.98
C ASP A 169 -10.12 -12.17 -6.12
N PHE A 170 -10.02 -12.09 -4.79
CA PHE A 170 -11.01 -12.59 -3.83
C PHE A 170 -11.71 -11.49 -3.03
N SER A 171 -11.18 -10.27 -3.03
CA SER A 171 -11.73 -9.13 -2.29
C SER A 171 -12.01 -7.97 -3.23
N ASP A 172 -13.18 -7.34 -3.08
CA ASP A 172 -13.57 -6.17 -3.88
C ASP A 172 -12.77 -4.90 -3.50
N LYS A 173 -12.04 -4.94 -2.38
CA LYS A 173 -11.34 -3.76 -1.83
C LYS A 173 -9.85 -3.98 -1.57
N TRP A 174 -9.34 -5.21 -1.58
CA TRP A 174 -7.90 -5.46 -1.47
C TRP A 174 -7.21 -5.22 -2.81
N VAL A 175 -6.22 -4.34 -2.84
CA VAL A 175 -5.44 -4.03 -4.04
C VAL A 175 -3.97 -4.25 -3.77
N MET A 176 -3.39 -5.16 -4.55
CA MET A 176 -1.97 -5.49 -4.50
C MET A 176 -1.57 -6.18 -5.81
N ASP A 177 -1.18 -5.40 -6.82
CA ASP A 177 -0.93 -5.90 -8.18
C ASP A 177 0.31 -6.81 -8.26
N ASP A 178 1.29 -6.57 -7.39
CA ASP A 178 2.51 -7.37 -7.21
C ASP A 178 3.07 -7.10 -5.80
N THR A 179 4.18 -7.74 -5.41
CA THR A 179 4.84 -7.47 -4.12
C THR A 179 5.40 -6.05 -4.04
N HIS A 180 5.74 -5.46 -5.19
CA HIS A 180 6.13 -4.08 -5.36
C HIS A 180 5.57 -3.56 -6.69
N TYR A 181 4.94 -2.39 -6.66
CA TYR A 181 4.17 -1.89 -7.80
C TYR A 181 3.99 -0.37 -7.72
N THR A 182 3.37 0.22 -8.74
CA THR A 182 2.99 1.64 -8.72
C THR A 182 1.50 1.80 -8.99
N PHE A 183 0.95 2.91 -8.53
CA PHE A 183 -0.36 3.37 -8.99
C PHE A 183 -0.45 4.89 -9.01
N THR A 184 -1.45 5.41 -9.72
CA THR A 184 -1.77 6.84 -9.74
C THR A 184 -3.24 7.05 -9.44
N TRP A 185 -3.57 8.13 -8.74
CA TRP A 185 -4.94 8.51 -8.43
C TRP A 185 -5.06 10.03 -8.47
N GLY A 186 -5.81 10.59 -9.42
CA GLY A 186 -5.87 12.04 -9.59
C GLY A 186 -4.48 12.63 -9.89
N ASN A 187 -4.01 13.54 -9.03
CA ASN A 187 -2.69 14.18 -9.15
C ASN A 187 -1.61 13.55 -8.25
N VAL A 188 -1.88 12.39 -7.63
CA VAL A 188 -0.90 11.68 -6.80
C VAL A 188 -0.42 10.38 -7.45
N GLY A 189 0.84 10.03 -7.23
CA GLY A 189 1.45 8.77 -7.63
C GLY A 189 2.11 8.08 -6.45
N PHE A 190 2.00 6.75 -6.38
CA PHE A 190 2.55 5.93 -5.31
C PHE A 190 3.54 4.92 -5.87
N ILE A 191 4.66 4.78 -5.18
CA ILE A 191 5.64 3.69 -5.36
C ILE A 191 5.55 2.79 -4.13
N MET A 192 5.03 1.59 -4.33
CA MET A 192 4.77 0.58 -3.31
C MET A 192 5.96 -0.37 -3.26
N VAL A 193 6.70 -0.38 -2.15
CA VAL A 193 8.00 -1.06 -2.02
C VAL A 193 7.91 -2.19 -0.99
N ASP A 194 8.34 -3.39 -1.38
CA ASP A 194 8.56 -4.50 -0.46
C ASP A 194 9.90 -4.32 0.26
N SER A 195 9.86 -3.60 1.37
CA SER A 195 11.05 -3.39 2.19
C SER A 195 11.60 -4.66 2.86
N ASN A 196 10.78 -5.71 2.99
CA ASN A 196 11.21 -6.94 3.66
C ASN A 196 12.14 -7.76 2.76
N SER A 197 11.84 -7.91 1.46
CA SER A 197 12.80 -8.52 0.53
C SER A 197 14.11 -7.71 0.42
N ILE A 198 14.03 -6.38 0.49
CA ILE A 198 15.22 -5.50 0.55
C ILE A 198 16.01 -5.74 1.83
N LEU A 199 15.35 -5.84 2.99
CA LEU A 199 15.99 -6.15 4.27
C LEU A 199 16.84 -7.41 4.14
N TRP A 200 16.28 -8.46 3.54
CA TRP A 200 16.90 -9.76 3.36
C TRP A 200 17.89 -9.87 2.19
N ASP A 201 18.06 -8.82 1.39
CA ASP A 201 18.86 -8.85 0.14
C ASP A 201 18.36 -9.96 -0.82
N GLU A 202 17.05 -10.17 -0.86
CA GLU A 202 16.38 -11.19 -1.65
C GLU A 202 15.66 -10.57 -2.85
N ASP A 203 15.74 -11.22 -4.02
CA ASP A 203 15.20 -10.72 -5.28
C ASP A 203 14.28 -11.75 -5.98
N VAL A 204 13.82 -12.78 -5.25
CA VAL A 204 12.90 -13.81 -5.76
C VAL A 204 11.66 -13.24 -6.45
N HIS A 205 11.16 -12.10 -5.97
CA HIS A 205 10.01 -11.39 -6.55
C HIS A 205 10.40 -10.24 -7.48
N GLY A 206 11.70 -9.95 -7.63
CA GLY A 206 12.23 -8.91 -8.50
C GLY A 206 13.26 -8.02 -7.80
N ASP A 207 14.30 -7.62 -8.53
CA ASP A 207 15.28 -6.64 -8.05
C ASP A 207 14.68 -5.23 -8.08
N GLN A 208 14.21 -4.78 -6.92
CA GLN A 208 13.56 -3.48 -6.75
C GLN A 208 14.50 -2.30 -7.03
N ARG A 209 15.82 -2.44 -6.87
CA ARG A 209 16.79 -1.38 -7.23
C ARG A 209 16.85 -1.19 -8.73
N VAL A 210 16.78 -2.28 -9.49
CA VAL A 210 16.74 -2.25 -10.96
C VAL A 210 15.38 -1.78 -11.47
N TRP A 211 14.30 -2.12 -10.78
CA TRP A 211 12.93 -1.73 -11.14
C TRP A 211 12.64 -0.25 -10.87
N TYR A 212 13.15 0.33 -9.78
CA TYR A 212 12.76 1.67 -9.30
C TYR A 212 12.79 2.82 -10.35
N PRO A 213 13.76 2.89 -11.28
CA PRO A 213 13.71 3.90 -12.36
C PRO A 213 12.47 3.78 -13.27
N THR A 214 11.94 2.56 -13.44
CA THR A 214 10.67 2.32 -14.14
C THR A 214 9.51 2.83 -13.31
N ALA A 215 9.50 2.54 -12.00
CA ALA A 215 8.48 3.05 -11.07
C ALA A 215 8.36 4.59 -11.12
N LEU A 216 9.50 5.29 -11.06
CA LEU A 216 9.54 6.75 -11.21
C LEU A 216 8.99 7.24 -12.55
N THR A 217 9.19 6.47 -13.62
CA THR A 217 8.64 6.80 -14.94
C THR A 217 7.12 6.60 -14.98
N GLU A 218 6.60 5.56 -14.33
CA GLU A 218 5.17 5.25 -14.26
C GLU A 218 4.39 6.31 -13.48
N VAL A 219 4.96 6.83 -12.39
CA VAL A 219 4.34 7.91 -11.59
C VAL A 219 4.73 9.31 -12.03
N GLY A 220 5.61 9.47 -13.03
CA GLY A 220 6.21 10.77 -13.41
C GLY A 220 5.25 11.82 -13.98
N GLY A 221 3.97 11.48 -14.15
CA GLY A 221 2.90 12.43 -14.48
C GLY A 221 2.16 13.00 -13.27
N ALA A 222 2.40 12.48 -12.06
CA ALA A 222 1.82 12.96 -10.83
C ALA A 222 2.47 14.27 -10.37
N GLU A 223 1.71 15.10 -9.67
CA GLU A 223 2.20 16.33 -9.02
C GLU A 223 2.83 16.01 -7.67
N TRP A 224 2.21 15.09 -6.92
CA TRP A 224 2.76 14.56 -5.68
C TRP A 224 3.16 13.10 -5.88
N VAL A 225 4.37 12.74 -5.49
CA VAL A 225 4.87 11.37 -5.53
C VAL A 225 5.17 10.91 -4.12
N PHE A 226 4.59 9.78 -3.75
CA PHE A 226 4.77 9.15 -2.44
C PHE A 226 5.42 7.79 -2.60
N ALA A 227 6.18 7.37 -1.58
CA ALA A 227 6.57 5.97 -1.42
C ALA A 227 5.91 5.40 -0.16
N ALA A 228 5.49 4.14 -0.25
CA ALA A 228 4.98 3.38 0.89
C ALA A 228 5.79 2.10 1.02
N MET A 229 6.24 1.79 2.24
CA MET A 229 7.03 0.61 2.55
C MET A 229 6.91 0.26 4.03
N HIS A 230 7.26 -0.95 4.45
CA HIS A 230 7.08 -1.33 5.85
C HIS A 230 8.14 -0.75 6.79
N HIS A 231 9.43 -1.00 6.51
CA HIS A 231 10.52 -0.67 7.42
C HIS A 231 10.99 0.81 7.32
N PRO A 232 11.11 1.55 8.44
CA PRO A 232 11.46 2.98 8.44
C PRO A 232 12.96 3.29 8.33
N LEU A 233 13.36 4.31 7.56
CA LEU A 233 14.74 4.83 7.60
C LEU A 233 15.12 5.31 9.01
N ARG A 234 14.19 6.02 9.64
CA ARG A 234 14.33 6.67 10.94
C ARG A 234 13.10 6.43 11.77
N SER A 235 13.30 6.17 13.06
CA SER A 235 12.23 6.02 14.03
C SER A 235 12.78 6.10 15.46
N ASN A 236 12.00 6.68 16.36
CA ASN A 236 12.27 6.65 17.80
C ASN A 236 11.65 5.42 18.51
N GLY A 237 11.01 4.52 17.76
CA GLY A 237 10.41 3.30 18.27
C GLY A 237 11.42 2.22 18.67
N GLN A 238 10.86 1.06 19.03
CA GLN A 238 11.60 -0.11 19.48
C GLN A 238 12.61 -0.57 18.42
N HIS A 239 12.17 -0.69 17.18
CA HIS A 239 12.99 -1.12 16.06
C HIS A 239 14.00 -0.04 15.67
N GLY A 240 13.50 1.18 15.46
CA GLY A 240 14.30 2.38 15.34
C GLY A 240 14.89 2.58 13.94
N ASN A 241 16.13 3.08 13.89
CA ASN A 241 16.74 3.53 12.63
C ASN A 241 17.32 2.38 11.80
N ALA A 242 17.07 2.41 10.49
CA ALA A 242 17.66 1.48 9.54
C ALA A 242 19.19 1.47 9.63
N GLY A 243 19.78 0.27 9.62
CA GLY A 243 21.20 0.01 9.87
C GLY A 243 21.55 -0.15 11.35
N ARG A 244 20.57 0.01 12.24
CA ARG A 244 20.61 -0.26 13.68
C ARG A 244 19.25 -0.72 14.20
N TYR A 245 18.51 -1.50 13.42
CA TYR A 245 17.39 -2.26 13.96
C TYR A 245 17.90 -3.15 15.10
N GLU A 246 17.06 -3.34 16.09
CA GLU A 246 17.33 -4.17 17.24
C GLU A 246 17.64 -5.62 16.83
N SER A 247 18.42 -6.30 17.64
CA SER A 247 18.69 -7.73 17.46
C SER A 247 17.45 -8.53 17.83
N ILE A 248 17.02 -9.44 16.95
CA ILE A 248 15.97 -10.41 17.27
C ILE A 248 16.47 -11.37 18.34
N GLU A 249 15.72 -11.49 19.43
CA GLU A 249 15.91 -12.56 20.43
C GLU A 249 15.16 -13.82 20.00
N VAL A 250 15.87 -14.95 19.89
CA VAL A 250 15.24 -16.25 19.60
C VAL A 250 15.39 -17.16 20.81
N ALA A 251 14.26 -17.59 21.38
CA ALA A 251 14.20 -18.50 22.53
C ALA A 251 15.00 -18.04 23.77
N GLY A 252 15.02 -16.72 24.05
CA GLY A 252 15.70 -16.14 25.21
C GLY A 252 17.23 -16.11 25.10
N VAL A 253 17.76 -16.27 23.88
CA VAL A 253 19.17 -16.09 23.55
C VAL A 253 19.25 -15.02 22.47
N GLU A 254 19.92 -13.91 22.79
CA GLU A 254 20.38 -12.96 21.77
C GLU A 254 21.36 -13.72 20.87
N ILE A 255 20.96 -14.06 19.64
CA ILE A 255 21.76 -14.89 18.75
C ILE A 255 22.89 -14.05 18.15
N PRO A 256 24.18 -14.26 18.52
CA PRO A 256 25.32 -13.55 17.94
C PRO A 256 25.95 -14.42 16.84
N LEU A 257 25.13 -14.90 15.91
CA LEU A 257 25.54 -15.65 14.71
C LEU A 257 24.82 -15.05 13.51
N PRO A 258 25.51 -14.93 12.35
CA PRO A 258 25.32 -13.81 11.48
C PRO A 258 23.97 -13.92 10.75
N VAL A 259 23.02 -13.07 11.12
CA VAL A 259 22.18 -12.46 10.11
C VAL A 259 22.37 -10.94 10.17
N PRO A 260 23.60 -10.42 9.89
CA PRO A 260 23.87 -8.98 9.74
C PRO A 260 23.04 -8.29 8.65
N ILE A 261 22.16 -9.05 8.00
CA ILE A 261 21.22 -8.63 6.97
C ILE A 261 19.99 -7.94 7.62
N MET A 262 19.55 -8.39 8.81
CA MET A 262 18.34 -7.86 9.47
C MET A 262 18.54 -6.58 10.28
N ASP A 263 19.75 -6.02 10.37
CA ASP A 263 19.96 -4.76 11.09
C ASP A 263 19.46 -3.52 10.32
N GLY A 264 18.82 -3.72 9.17
CA GLY A 264 18.28 -2.66 8.33
C GLY A 264 19.32 -1.97 7.46
N ARG A 265 20.58 -2.41 7.39
CA ARG A 265 21.59 -1.75 6.53
C ARG A 265 21.18 -1.71 5.07
N LYS A 266 20.58 -2.80 4.57
CA LYS A 266 20.10 -2.87 3.18
C LYS A 266 18.91 -1.93 2.92
N VAL A 267 18.00 -1.84 3.89
CA VAL A 267 16.90 -0.86 3.86
C VAL A 267 17.46 0.57 3.85
N ARG A 268 18.38 0.89 4.77
CA ARG A 268 19.04 2.20 4.81
C ARG A 268 19.71 2.52 3.47
N ASP A 269 20.54 1.62 2.96
CA ASP A 269 21.28 1.85 1.72
C ASP A 269 20.31 1.99 0.53
N PHE A 270 19.23 1.22 0.48
CA PHE A 270 18.19 1.41 -0.54
C PHE A 270 17.51 2.78 -0.42
N MET A 271 17.07 3.17 0.77
CA MET A 271 16.40 4.46 0.96
C MET A 271 17.32 5.63 0.64
N GLU A 272 18.54 5.65 1.19
CA GLU A 272 19.52 6.71 0.98
C GLU A 272 20.00 6.80 -0.48
N GLU A 273 20.15 5.67 -1.19
CA GLU A 273 20.71 5.67 -2.55
C GLU A 273 19.66 5.71 -3.66
N VAL A 274 18.40 5.32 -3.38
CA VAL A 274 17.37 5.10 -4.41
C VAL A 274 16.11 5.93 -4.18
N VAL A 275 15.65 6.07 -2.94
CA VAL A 275 14.32 6.67 -2.64
C VAL A 275 14.42 8.13 -2.25
N CYS A 276 15.33 8.47 -1.34
CA CYS A 276 15.49 9.82 -0.81
C CYS A 276 15.74 10.83 -1.94
N GLY A 277 15.04 11.97 -1.88
CA GLY A 277 15.10 13.02 -2.90
C GLY A 277 14.34 12.71 -4.19
N THR A 278 13.73 11.53 -4.32
CA THR A 278 12.96 11.15 -5.52
C THR A 278 11.44 11.23 -5.34
N VAL A 279 10.98 11.31 -4.09
CA VAL A 279 9.55 11.39 -3.70
C VAL A 279 9.36 12.47 -2.62
N ASP A 280 8.14 12.97 -2.48
CA ASP A 280 7.81 14.03 -1.50
C ASP A 280 7.75 13.49 -0.07
N VAL A 281 7.11 12.33 0.12
CA VAL A 281 6.92 11.70 1.42
C VAL A 281 7.13 10.19 1.32
N VAL A 282 7.83 9.63 2.30
CA VAL A 282 7.87 8.19 2.55
C VAL A 282 7.02 7.86 3.77
N PHE A 283 6.05 6.97 3.58
CA PHE A 283 5.22 6.40 4.63
C PHE A 283 5.71 5.02 5.02
N THR A 284 5.88 4.79 6.33
CA THR A 284 6.41 3.56 6.92
C THR A 284 5.64 3.10 8.16
N GLY A 285 5.68 1.80 8.46
CA GLY A 285 5.07 1.19 9.65
C GLY A 285 6.16 0.57 10.55
N HIS A 286 5.99 -0.70 10.90
CA HIS A 286 6.93 -1.58 11.61
C HIS A 286 7.15 -1.21 13.08
N ASP A 287 7.51 0.05 13.35
CA ASP A 287 7.45 0.57 14.70
C ASP A 287 6.01 0.91 15.06
N HIS A 288 5.49 0.25 16.10
CA HIS A 288 4.10 0.37 16.53
C HIS A 288 3.80 1.70 17.25
N ASN A 289 3.93 2.80 16.54
CA ASN A 289 3.71 4.15 17.02
C ASN A 289 3.51 5.08 15.81
N ARG A 290 3.28 6.37 16.08
CA ARG A 290 2.97 7.38 15.07
C ARG A 290 3.96 8.52 15.19
N GLN A 291 4.60 8.89 14.10
CA GLN A 291 5.65 9.92 14.10
C GLN A 291 5.64 10.69 12.78
N TRP A 292 5.80 12.01 12.87
CA TRP A 292 6.23 12.83 11.75
C TRP A 292 7.60 13.43 12.09
N LEU A 293 8.63 12.96 11.42
CA LEU A 293 10.01 13.31 11.74
C LEU A 293 10.37 14.70 11.20
N ASP A 294 11.16 15.46 11.96
CA ASP A 294 11.79 16.72 11.52
C ASP A 294 13.21 16.42 11.02
N GLU A 295 13.30 15.48 10.06
CA GLU A 295 14.57 14.95 9.56
C GLU A 295 14.57 14.85 8.02
N ALA A 296 13.76 15.64 7.31
CA ALA A 296 13.69 15.61 5.85
C ALA A 296 15.07 15.87 5.19
N ASP A 297 15.91 16.71 5.81
CA ASP A 297 17.30 16.95 5.38
C ASP A 297 18.18 15.67 5.42
N ARG A 298 17.79 14.65 6.18
CA ARG A 298 18.46 13.34 6.20
C ARG A 298 18.06 12.43 5.04
N CYS A 299 16.99 12.77 4.33
CA CYS A 299 16.48 12.05 3.18
C CYS A 299 16.32 12.98 1.97
N GLU A 300 17.29 13.89 1.81
CA GLU A 300 17.40 14.79 0.65
C GLU A 300 16.15 15.64 0.37
N GLY A 301 15.41 16.01 1.42
CA GLY A 301 14.19 16.82 1.35
C GLY A 301 12.90 16.00 1.35
N THR A 302 12.97 14.68 1.26
CA THR A 302 11.82 13.78 1.40
C THR A 302 11.37 13.72 2.86
N GLU A 303 10.09 13.96 3.11
CA GLU A 303 9.48 13.86 4.44
C GLU A 303 9.36 12.39 4.88
N LEU A 304 9.56 12.13 6.18
CA LEU A 304 9.57 10.78 6.75
C LEU A 304 8.45 10.64 7.79
N VAL A 305 7.55 9.70 7.55
CA VAL A 305 6.39 9.47 8.41
C VAL A 305 6.30 8.00 8.80
N VAL A 306 6.14 7.75 10.11
CA VAL A 306 5.87 6.44 10.68
C VAL A 306 4.40 6.41 11.14
N SER A 307 3.62 5.44 10.67
CA SER A 307 2.20 5.28 11.01
C SER A 307 1.88 3.79 11.25
N GLY A 308 2.66 3.14 12.10
CA GLY A 308 2.56 1.71 12.40
C GLY A 308 1.66 1.36 13.59
N ALA A 309 0.77 2.26 14.02
CA ALA A 309 -0.09 2.03 15.18
C ALA A 309 -1.54 1.68 14.80
N GLY A 310 -1.74 0.89 13.74
CA GLY A 310 -3.08 0.57 13.25
C GLY A 310 -3.90 -0.32 14.18
N ALA A 311 -3.24 -1.16 15.00
CA ALA A 311 -3.92 -2.08 15.92
C ALA A 311 -3.21 -2.32 17.26
N LYS A 312 -2.00 -1.80 17.45
CA LYS A 312 -1.21 -1.95 18.68
C LYS A 312 -0.20 -0.83 18.81
N THR A 313 0.37 -0.68 20.01
CA THR A 313 1.47 0.25 20.26
C THR A 313 2.66 -0.37 20.99
N THR A 314 3.84 0.22 20.81
CA THR A 314 5.07 -0.05 21.56
C THR A 314 5.75 1.27 21.93
N ASP A 315 6.31 1.30 23.15
CA ASP A 315 6.96 2.48 23.72
C ASP A 315 8.17 2.95 22.88
N PHE A 316 8.40 4.26 22.87
CA PHE A 316 9.63 4.85 22.34
C PHE A 316 10.86 4.45 23.17
N VAL A 317 12.00 4.34 22.48
CA VAL A 317 13.27 3.99 23.11
C VAL A 317 14.15 5.22 23.31
N SER A 318 14.52 5.49 24.57
CA SER A 318 15.43 6.58 24.92
C SER A 318 16.79 6.45 24.23
N GLY A 319 17.33 7.55 23.70
CA GLY A 319 18.66 7.59 23.07
C GLY A 319 18.69 7.31 21.57
N ARG A 320 17.53 7.15 20.91
CA ARG A 320 17.41 7.25 19.45
C ARG A 320 17.53 8.71 19.00
N ASP A 321 16.91 9.63 19.75
CA ASP A 321 17.02 11.09 19.67
C ASP A 321 16.89 11.67 18.24
N ASN A 322 16.02 11.08 17.38
CA ASN A 322 15.68 11.71 16.10
C ASN A 322 14.71 12.88 16.36
N ASP A 323 14.89 13.99 15.65
CA ASP A 323 14.03 15.16 15.79
C ASP A 323 12.63 14.88 15.17
N VAL A 324 11.57 15.37 15.83
CA VAL A 324 10.17 15.15 15.41
C VAL A 324 9.38 16.44 15.43
N PHE A 325 8.48 16.62 14.47
CA PHE A 325 7.42 17.60 14.59
C PHE A 325 6.37 17.16 15.60
N TRP A 326 6.08 15.85 15.59
CA TRP A 326 5.14 15.21 16.50
C TRP A 326 5.35 13.70 16.52
N SER A 327 5.08 13.08 17.67
CA SER A 327 5.14 11.65 17.86
C SER A 327 4.25 11.20 19.01
N ASP A 328 3.61 10.04 18.89
CA ASP A 328 2.88 9.36 19.97
C ASP A 328 3.05 7.83 19.90
N ASP A 329 3.34 7.22 21.05
CA ASP A 329 3.46 5.77 21.28
C ASP A 329 2.36 5.24 22.21
N THR A 330 1.42 6.08 22.63
CA THR A 330 0.44 5.74 23.68
C THR A 330 -0.91 5.31 23.14
N GLN A 331 -1.21 5.62 21.88
CA GLN A 331 -2.50 5.30 21.27
C GLN A 331 -2.37 4.85 19.81
N GLU A 332 -3.20 3.89 19.44
CA GLU A 332 -3.44 3.45 18.07
C GLU A 332 -4.14 4.55 17.27
N GLY A 333 -3.99 4.52 15.94
CA GLY A 333 -4.57 5.56 15.10
C GLY A 333 -4.26 5.40 13.62
N VAL A 334 -4.63 6.44 12.89
CA VAL A 334 -4.50 6.51 11.43
C VAL A 334 -4.04 7.90 11.01
N LEU A 335 -3.25 7.97 9.94
CA LEU A 335 -2.95 9.21 9.25
C LEU A 335 -3.99 9.43 8.15
N TYR A 336 -4.68 10.57 8.17
CA TYR A 336 -5.58 11.00 7.11
C TYR A 336 -4.94 12.14 6.31
N VAL A 337 -4.80 11.95 5.01
CA VAL A 337 -4.11 12.87 4.10
C VAL A 337 -5.10 13.46 3.09
N VAL A 338 -4.98 14.76 2.84
CA VAL A 338 -5.72 15.48 1.82
C VAL A 338 -4.75 16.23 0.92
N VAL A 339 -4.82 15.99 -0.39
CA VAL A 339 -4.02 16.65 -1.42
C VAL A 339 -4.94 17.52 -2.28
N GLU A 340 -4.67 18.83 -2.31
CA GLU A 340 -5.43 19.85 -3.05
C GLU A 340 -4.48 20.66 -3.95
N GLY A 341 -4.30 20.21 -5.19
CA GLY A 341 -3.30 20.78 -6.09
C GLY A 341 -1.90 20.68 -5.47
N SER A 342 -1.23 21.82 -5.29
CA SER A 342 0.13 21.89 -4.74
C SER A 342 0.20 21.91 -3.22
N VAL A 343 -0.88 21.56 -2.51
CA VAL A 343 -0.94 21.55 -1.05
C VAL A 343 -1.32 20.16 -0.56
N MET A 344 -0.51 19.59 0.33
CA MET A 344 -0.80 18.33 1.01
C MET A 344 -0.93 18.60 2.50
N THR A 345 -1.99 18.12 3.13
CA THR A 345 -2.20 18.19 4.59
C THR A 345 -2.38 16.80 5.14
N GLY A 346 -1.52 16.40 6.07
CA GLY A 346 -1.65 15.16 6.82
C GLY A 346 -2.09 15.43 8.26
N ARG A 347 -3.01 14.60 8.75
CA ARG A 347 -3.57 14.67 10.11
C ARG A 347 -3.55 13.33 10.79
N PHE A 348 -2.91 13.23 11.94
CA PHE A 348 -3.00 12.04 12.77
C PHE A 348 -4.26 12.10 13.63
N TYR A 349 -5.01 11.01 13.61
CA TYR A 349 -6.14 10.76 14.48
C TYR A 349 -5.84 9.57 15.39
N GLY A 350 -6.16 9.71 16.68
CA GLY A 350 -6.19 8.60 17.62
C GLY A 350 -7.44 7.74 17.41
N ARG A 351 -7.43 6.49 17.89
CA ARG A 351 -8.57 5.57 17.80
C ARG A 351 -9.85 6.07 18.51
N ASP A 352 -9.73 7.10 19.35
CA ASP A 352 -10.89 7.78 19.96
C ASP A 352 -11.51 8.88 19.07
N GLY A 353 -10.96 9.08 17.87
CA GLY A 353 -11.40 10.07 16.88
C GLY A 353 -10.85 11.48 17.09
N THR A 354 -9.98 11.70 18.08
CA THR A 354 -9.33 13.00 18.30
C THR A 354 -8.26 13.25 17.24
N MET A 355 -8.28 14.42 16.60
CA MET A 355 -7.13 14.90 15.80
C MET A 355 -6.05 15.40 16.76
N GLU A 356 -4.87 14.81 16.68
CA GLU A 356 -3.77 15.04 17.62
C GLU A 356 -2.64 15.86 17.00
N PHE A 357 -2.52 15.80 15.68
CA PHE A 357 -1.51 16.52 14.92
C PHE A 357 -1.98 16.83 13.50
N GLU A 358 -1.56 17.97 12.99
CA GLU A 358 -1.78 18.40 11.61
C GLU A 358 -0.51 19.06 11.08
N ARG A 359 -0.15 18.73 9.84
CA ARG A 359 0.93 19.40 9.11
C ARG A 359 0.57 19.57 7.65
N THR A 360 0.95 20.71 7.09
CA THR A 360 0.74 21.05 5.69
C THR A 360 2.08 21.26 4.98
N LEU A 361 2.23 20.62 3.83
CA LEU A 361 3.33 20.77 2.88
C LEU A 361 2.84 21.54 1.65
N VAL A 362 3.76 22.28 1.03
CA VAL A 362 3.49 23.01 -0.22
C VAL A 362 4.64 22.71 -1.17
N HIS A 363 4.30 22.19 -2.35
CA HIS A 363 5.24 21.83 -3.41
C HIS A 363 5.77 23.06 -4.17
#